data_AF-A0A162QA92-F1
#
_entry.id   AF-A0A162QA92-F1
#
_cell.length_a   1.000
_cell.length_b   1.000
_cell.length_c   1.000
_cell.angle_alpha   90.00
_cell.angle_beta   90.00
_cell.angle_gamma   90.00
#
_symmetry.space_group_name_H-M   'P 1'
#
loop_
_entity.id
_entity.type
_entity.pdbx_description
1 polymer ?
#
loop_
_entity_poly.entity_id
_entity_poly.type
_entity_poly.pdbx_seq_one_letter_code
_entity_poly.pdbx_strand_id
1 'polypeptide(L)'
;MQCLNRVFYLAGPAMLVIALSGGCNEPAKISEKQAATSTPFPIADYIRSQLQEIDSLQLPVTLYRTGAEGNDTTLLSTKDCLELARPFTEPDIAKPDVASHFTESSFADQSIPSITFNYLSKEETMPLKRADVVLQPNPSVSDKVRSIYLEKAFSIGDTLVQEKLFWNDGHYYQIIRTKSAGASNPIQSTLKVVWDPTE
;
A
#
# COMPACT_ATOMS: atom_id res chain seq x y z
N MET A 1 -24.96 18.99 -51.63
CA MET A 1 -24.21 19.00 -52.89
C MET A 1 -24.15 17.57 -53.42
N GLN A 2 -24.90 17.33 -54.50
CA GLN A 2 -24.81 16.25 -55.50
C GLN A 2 -24.79 14.78 -55.05
N CYS A 3 -25.99 14.19 -55.04
CA CYS A 3 -26.21 12.83 -55.53
C CYS A 3 -26.06 12.78 -57.05
N LEU A 4 -25.47 11.72 -57.62
CA LEU A 4 -25.83 11.06 -58.88
C LEU A 4 -24.80 9.92 -59.09
N ASN A 5 -25.18 8.64 -59.07
CA ASN A 5 -25.79 7.87 -60.17
C ASN A 5 -24.76 6.99 -60.88
N ARG A 6 -24.89 5.66 -60.77
CA ARG A 6 -25.02 4.77 -61.94
C ARG A 6 -25.14 3.29 -61.53
N VAL A 7 -26.28 2.74 -61.95
CA VAL A 7 -26.59 1.33 -62.08
C VAL A 7 -25.73 0.72 -63.18
N PHE A 8 -25.14 -0.45 -62.94
CA PHE A 8 -24.74 -1.40 -63.99
C PHE A 8 -25.29 -2.79 -63.65
N TYR A 9 -25.69 -3.46 -64.72
CA TYR A 9 -26.59 -4.62 -64.81
C TYR A 9 -25.85 -5.98 -64.72
N LEU A 10 -26.66 -7.03 -64.48
CA LEU A 10 -26.62 -8.40 -65.03
C LEU A 10 -25.81 -9.52 -64.32
N ALA A 11 -26.62 -10.47 -63.82
CA ALA A 11 -26.60 -11.93 -64.06
C ALA A 11 -25.60 -12.80 -63.27
N GLY A 12 -26.16 -13.79 -62.53
CA GLY A 12 -25.46 -14.75 -61.65
C GLY A 12 -24.72 -15.88 -62.38
N PRO A 13 -24.62 -17.13 -61.84
CA PRO A 13 -24.90 -17.63 -60.49
C PRO A 13 -23.70 -18.40 -59.85
N ALA A 14 -23.85 -18.74 -58.57
CA ALA A 14 -23.23 -19.88 -57.85
C ALA A 14 -21.69 -20.03 -57.86
N MET A 15 -21.03 -19.64 -56.76
CA MET A 15 -19.84 -20.36 -56.29
C MET A 15 -19.71 -20.33 -54.76
N LEU A 16 -19.72 -21.53 -54.20
CA LEU A 16 -19.40 -21.92 -52.83
C LEU A 16 -17.99 -21.46 -52.44
N VAL A 17 -17.83 -20.68 -51.35
CA VAL A 17 -16.53 -20.44 -50.71
C VAL A 17 -16.63 -20.62 -49.19
N ILE A 18 -15.67 -21.38 -48.70
CA ILE A 18 -15.48 -21.93 -47.36
C ILE A 18 -14.92 -20.86 -46.40
N ALA A 19 -15.26 -21.00 -45.12
CA ALA A 19 -14.89 -20.18 -43.98
C ALA A 19 -13.37 -20.05 -43.72
N LEU A 20 -12.95 -18.88 -43.23
CA LEU A 20 -11.84 -18.75 -42.28
C LEU A 20 -12.22 -17.71 -41.22
N SER A 21 -12.19 -18.17 -39.97
CA SER A 21 -12.48 -17.45 -38.74
C SER A 21 -11.57 -16.23 -38.54
N GLY A 22 -12.18 -15.06 -38.36
CA GLY A 22 -11.51 -13.88 -37.83
C GLY A 22 -11.14 -14.11 -36.37
N GLY A 23 -9.86 -14.33 -36.09
CA GLY A 23 -9.30 -14.19 -34.76
C GLY A 23 -9.18 -12.71 -34.40
N CYS A 24 -10.09 -12.22 -33.57
CA CYS A 24 -9.96 -10.91 -32.92
C CYS A 24 -8.90 -11.00 -31.81
N ASN A 25 -7.79 -10.28 -31.97
CA ASN A 25 -6.93 -9.85 -30.87
C ASN A 25 -7.73 -8.87 -30.01
N GLU A 26 -8.23 -9.29 -28.84
CA GLU A 26 -8.61 -8.36 -27.79
C GLU A 26 -7.44 -8.20 -26.81
N PRO A 27 -6.93 -6.98 -26.58
CA PRO A 27 -6.00 -6.73 -25.49
C PRO A 27 -6.75 -6.92 -24.16
N ALA A 28 -6.12 -7.64 -23.24
CA ALA A 28 -6.63 -7.89 -21.90
C ALA A 28 -7.03 -6.57 -21.22
N LYS A 29 -8.33 -6.41 -20.96
CA LYS A 29 -8.83 -5.30 -20.14
C LYS A 29 -8.45 -5.57 -18.69
N ILE A 30 -7.56 -4.73 -18.16
CA ILE A 30 -7.36 -4.59 -16.72
C ILE A 30 -8.70 -4.11 -16.15
N SER A 31 -9.37 -5.00 -15.42
CA SER A 31 -10.63 -4.68 -14.74
C SER A 31 -10.32 -3.93 -13.45
N GLU A 32 -10.14 -2.61 -13.51
CA GLU A 32 -10.26 -1.75 -12.34
C GLU A 32 -11.72 -1.81 -11.86
N LYS A 33 -11.96 -2.63 -10.84
CA LYS A 33 -13.24 -2.68 -10.14
C LYS A 33 -13.31 -1.45 -9.22
N GLN A 34 -13.86 -0.36 -9.74
CA GLN A 34 -14.11 0.84 -8.96
C GLN A 34 -15.15 0.50 -7.87
N ALA A 35 -14.70 0.41 -6.62
CA ALA A 35 -15.52 -0.03 -5.50
C ALA A 35 -16.47 1.10 -5.06
N ALA A 36 -17.76 0.77 -5.04
CA ALA A 36 -18.80 1.55 -4.37
C ALA A 36 -18.49 1.63 -2.87
N THR A 37 -18.51 2.86 -2.32
CA THR A 37 -18.57 3.20 -0.88
C THR A 37 -18.05 2.13 0.09
N SER A 38 -16.81 1.68 -0.11
CA SER A 38 -16.16 0.74 0.81
C SER A 38 -15.39 1.55 1.84
N THR A 39 -15.59 1.24 3.12
CA THR A 39 -14.73 1.75 4.19
C THR A 39 -13.30 1.25 3.94
N PRO A 40 -12.27 2.12 4.01
CA PRO A 40 -10.87 1.70 3.89
C PRO A 40 -10.50 0.62 4.92
N PHE A 41 -9.46 -0.15 4.63
CA PHE A 41 -8.91 -1.12 5.59
C PHE A 41 -8.48 -0.39 6.89
N PRO A 42 -8.88 -0.87 8.08
CA PRO A 42 -8.61 -0.20 9.35
C PRO A 42 -7.19 -0.46 9.86
N ILE A 43 -6.20 0.14 9.19
CA ILE A 43 -4.77 0.01 9.50
C ILE A 43 -4.48 0.28 10.98
N ALA A 44 -5.05 1.35 11.53
CA ALA A 44 -4.79 1.74 12.90
C ALA A 44 -5.30 0.71 13.91
N ASP A 45 -6.50 0.15 13.69
CA ASP A 45 -7.04 -0.88 14.58
C ASP A 45 -6.29 -2.20 14.44
N TYR A 46 -5.90 -2.58 13.21
CA TYR A 46 -5.07 -3.75 12.97
C TYR A 46 -3.73 -3.67 13.72
N ILE A 47 -3.05 -2.54 13.64
CA ILE A 47 -1.77 -2.34 14.33
C ILE A 47 -1.96 -2.32 15.84
N ARG A 48 -3.06 -1.73 16.34
CA ARG A 48 -3.40 -1.78 17.77
C ARG A 48 -3.63 -3.22 18.24
N SER A 49 -4.33 -4.07 17.48
CA SER A 49 -4.53 -5.47 17.87
C SER A 49 -3.21 -6.24 17.90
N GLN A 50 -2.32 -6.02 16.93
CA GLN A 50 -0.98 -6.63 16.94
C GLN A 50 -0.13 -6.16 18.13
N LEU A 51 -0.17 -4.88 18.48
CA LEU A 51 0.50 -4.35 19.67
C LEU A 51 -0.07 -4.93 20.97
N GLN A 52 -1.39 -5.15 21.03
CA GLN A 52 -2.04 -5.81 22.17
C GLN A 52 -1.60 -7.27 22.33
N GLU A 53 -1.36 -7.99 21.23
CA GLU A 53 -0.82 -9.36 21.26
C GLU A 53 0.60 -9.37 21.84
N ILE A 54 1.47 -8.45 21.39
CA ILE A 54 2.84 -8.30 21.92
C ILE A 54 2.81 -8.03 23.43
N ASP A 55 1.94 -7.14 23.90
CA ASP A 55 1.76 -6.82 25.32
C ASP A 55 1.23 -7.99 26.14
N SER A 56 0.20 -8.67 25.63
CA SER A 56 -0.44 -9.80 26.31
C SER A 56 0.51 -10.99 26.46
N LEU A 57 1.32 -11.27 25.44
CA LEU A 57 2.28 -12.38 25.43
C LEU A 57 3.61 -12.02 26.11
N GLN A 58 3.84 -10.75 26.45
CA GLN A 58 5.10 -10.23 26.99
C GLN A 58 6.31 -10.66 26.15
N LEU A 59 6.19 -10.54 24.83
CA LEU A 59 7.26 -10.94 23.92
C LEU A 59 8.51 -10.09 24.18
N PRO A 60 9.72 -10.68 24.15
CA PRO A 60 10.95 -9.90 24.24
C PRO A 60 11.09 -9.00 23.02
N VAL A 61 11.25 -7.70 23.24
CA VAL A 61 11.35 -6.71 22.17
C VAL A 61 12.77 -6.14 22.11
N THR A 62 13.38 -6.19 20.93
CA THR A 62 14.70 -5.59 20.68
C THR A 62 14.58 -4.41 19.73
N LEU A 63 15.20 -3.30 20.10
CA LEU A 63 15.26 -2.08 19.32
C LEU A 63 16.66 -1.89 18.73
N TYR A 64 16.72 -1.78 17.41
CA TYR A 64 17.90 -1.39 16.64
C TYR A 64 17.75 0.04 16.14
N ARG A 65 18.75 0.88 16.41
CA ARG A 65 18.84 2.26 15.90
C ARG A 65 20.08 2.40 15.03
N THR A 66 19.93 3.06 13.90
CA THR A 66 21.04 3.39 12.98
C THR A 66 20.88 4.84 12.53
N GLY A 67 21.96 5.61 12.55
CA GLY A 67 21.97 6.99 12.06
C GLY A 67 23.37 7.58 12.04
N ALA A 68 23.46 8.90 11.85
CA ALA A 68 24.73 9.62 11.80
C ALA A 68 25.60 9.46 13.07
N GLU A 69 24.95 9.28 14.23
CA GLU A 69 25.61 9.09 15.54
C GLU A 69 26.09 7.65 15.79
N GLY A 70 25.82 6.72 14.86
CA GLY A 70 26.19 5.31 14.95
C GLY A 70 25.01 4.35 15.08
N ASN A 71 25.33 3.13 15.52
CA ASN A 71 24.37 2.04 15.71
C ASN A 71 24.22 1.72 17.19
N ASP A 72 22.98 1.49 17.63
CA ASP A 72 22.64 1.14 19.00
C ASP A 72 21.63 -0.02 19.00
N THR A 73 21.73 -0.90 20.01
CA THR A 73 20.85 -2.05 20.20
C THR A 73 20.47 -2.12 21.66
N THR A 74 19.16 -2.10 21.93
CA THR A 74 18.63 -2.05 23.30
C THR A 74 17.44 -2.99 23.45
N LEU A 75 17.30 -3.58 24.63
CA LEU A 75 16.05 -4.22 25.01
C LEU A 75 15.02 -3.15 25.31
N LEU A 76 13.81 -3.34 24.80
CA LEU A 76 12.73 -2.38 24.89
C LEU A 76 11.63 -2.91 25.80
N SER A 77 11.06 -2.05 26.63
CA SER A 77 9.83 -2.40 27.34
C SER A 77 8.66 -2.47 26.36
N THR A 78 7.64 -3.27 26.65
CA THR A 78 6.45 -3.31 25.79
C THR A 78 5.82 -1.93 25.65
N LYS A 79 5.74 -1.16 26.73
CA LYS A 79 5.23 0.22 26.70
C LYS A 79 5.98 1.10 25.69
N ASP A 80 7.30 1.06 25.69
CA ASP A 80 8.09 1.87 24.76
C ASP A 80 7.95 1.38 23.30
N CYS A 81 7.72 0.07 23.09
CA CYS A 81 7.36 -0.49 21.79
C CYS A 81 6.06 0.15 21.27
N LEU A 82 5.01 0.19 22.09
CA LEU A 82 3.73 0.81 21.73
C LEU A 82 3.87 2.29 21.37
N GLU A 83 4.62 3.06 22.16
CA GLU A 83 4.85 4.48 21.92
C GLU A 83 5.61 4.74 20.60
N LEU A 84 6.60 3.90 20.29
CA LEU A 84 7.37 4.01 19.05
C LEU A 84 6.55 3.64 17.81
N ALA A 85 5.52 2.81 17.95
CA ALA A 85 4.61 2.42 16.87
C ALA A 85 3.53 3.47 16.56
N ARG A 86 3.35 4.51 17.39
CA ARG A 86 2.34 5.56 17.19
C ARG A 86 2.27 6.13 15.76
N PRO A 87 3.38 6.40 15.04
CA PRO A 87 3.35 6.94 13.68
C PRO A 87 2.57 6.11 12.67
N PHE A 88 2.39 4.81 12.92
CA PHE A 88 1.62 3.91 12.07
C PHE A 88 0.10 4.05 12.23
N THR A 89 -0.36 4.58 13.37
CA THR A 89 -1.78 4.68 13.71
C THR A 89 -2.36 6.07 13.48
N GLU A 90 -1.53 7.03 13.05
CA GLU A 90 -1.88 8.45 12.89
C GLU A 90 -1.36 9.00 11.54
N PRO A 91 -2.20 9.64 10.70
CA PRO A 91 -3.65 9.73 10.79
C PRO A 91 -4.34 8.39 10.48
N ASP A 92 -5.55 8.20 11.00
CA ASP A 92 -6.33 6.98 10.83
C ASP A 92 -7.19 7.05 9.56
N ILE A 93 -6.79 6.30 8.52
CA ILE A 93 -7.45 6.31 7.21
C ILE A 93 -8.86 5.73 7.22
N ALA A 94 -9.25 4.96 8.24
CA ALA A 94 -10.61 4.43 8.34
C ALA A 94 -11.62 5.48 8.81
N LYS A 95 -11.17 6.63 9.32
CA LYS A 95 -12.06 7.72 9.70
C LYS A 95 -12.61 8.43 8.45
N PRO A 96 -13.93 8.71 8.37
CA PRO A 96 -14.54 9.26 7.15
C PRO A 96 -13.94 10.59 6.67
N ASP A 97 -13.55 11.46 7.60
CA ASP A 97 -12.89 12.74 7.31
C ASP A 97 -11.53 12.51 6.64
N VAL A 98 -10.71 11.61 7.20
CA VAL A 98 -9.40 11.26 6.63
C VAL A 98 -9.56 10.49 5.31
N ALA A 99 -10.43 9.48 5.26
CA ALA A 99 -10.68 8.61 4.10
C ALA A 99 -11.01 9.41 2.83
N SER A 100 -11.76 10.51 2.99
CA SER A 100 -12.17 11.37 1.87
C SER A 100 -10.99 11.93 1.06
N HIS A 101 -9.83 12.11 1.72
CA HIS A 101 -8.60 12.61 1.11
C HIS A 101 -7.79 11.55 0.36
N PHE A 102 -8.21 10.29 0.34
CA PHE A 102 -7.48 9.20 -0.32
C PHE A 102 -8.23 8.59 -1.49
N THR A 103 -7.48 8.15 -2.49
CA THR A 103 -7.96 7.27 -3.55
C THR A 103 -7.50 5.86 -3.24
N GLU A 104 -8.46 4.92 -3.15
CA GLU A 104 -8.18 3.50 -2.98
C GLU A 104 -8.09 2.82 -4.35
N SER A 105 -7.07 1.98 -4.52
CA SER A 105 -6.96 1.02 -5.61
C SER A 105 -6.58 -0.34 -5.05
N SER A 106 -6.93 -1.42 -5.74
CA SER A 106 -6.58 -2.78 -5.33
C SER A 106 -6.06 -3.57 -6.51
N PHE A 107 -4.99 -4.33 -6.32
CA PHE A 107 -4.51 -5.27 -7.34
C PHE A 107 -4.19 -6.63 -6.71
N ALA A 108 -4.45 -7.69 -7.46
CA ALA A 108 -4.10 -9.06 -7.07
C ALA A 108 -2.89 -9.52 -7.88
N ASP A 109 -1.82 -9.88 -7.19
CA ASP A 109 -0.65 -10.51 -7.83
C ASP A 109 -0.81 -12.03 -7.79
N GLN A 110 -0.74 -12.66 -8.96
CA GLN A 110 -0.85 -14.11 -9.11
C GLN A 110 0.51 -14.82 -9.03
N SER A 111 1.61 -14.11 -9.23
CA SER A 111 2.97 -14.67 -9.15
C SER A 111 3.35 -14.96 -7.70
N ILE A 112 2.94 -14.06 -6.81
CA ILE A 112 3.00 -14.22 -5.36
C ILE A 112 1.56 -14.01 -4.88
N PRO A 113 0.80 -15.09 -4.57
CA PRO A 113 -0.61 -14.99 -4.20
C PRO A 113 -0.81 -13.95 -3.09
N SER A 114 -1.25 -12.75 -3.50
CA SER A 114 -1.39 -11.59 -2.63
C SER A 114 -2.39 -10.60 -3.22
N ILE A 115 -3.07 -9.88 -2.35
CA ILE A 115 -3.94 -8.76 -2.71
C ILE A 115 -3.36 -7.53 -2.03
N THR A 116 -3.08 -6.48 -2.79
CA THR A 116 -2.59 -5.23 -2.24
C THR A 116 -3.67 -4.16 -2.36
N PHE A 117 -4.05 -3.56 -1.24
CA PHE A 117 -4.79 -2.30 -1.21
C PHE A 117 -3.79 -1.15 -1.17
N ASN A 118 -3.91 -0.22 -2.10
CA ASN A 118 -3.12 0.99 -2.17
C ASN A 118 -4.01 2.21 -1.94
N TYR A 119 -3.60 3.06 -1.01
CA TYR A 119 -4.24 4.32 -0.68
C TYR A 119 -3.28 5.45 -1.00
N LEU A 120 -3.65 6.33 -1.93
CA LEU A 120 -2.84 7.49 -2.32
C LEU A 120 -3.55 8.79 -1.92
N SER A 121 -2.83 9.69 -1.26
CA SER A 121 -3.37 11.01 -0.92
C SER A 121 -3.68 11.81 -2.18
N LYS A 122 -4.86 12.43 -2.19
CA LYS A 122 -5.27 13.40 -3.22
C LYS A 122 -4.66 14.78 -3.01
N GLU A 123 -4.14 15.05 -1.80
CA GLU A 123 -3.70 16.37 -1.38
C GLU A 123 -2.22 16.37 -0.94
N GLU A 124 -1.51 17.42 -1.33
CA GLU A 124 -0.11 17.65 -0.93
C GLU A 124 0.04 18.12 0.52
N THR A 125 -1.02 18.62 1.13
CA THR A 125 -1.03 19.09 2.53
C THR A 125 -1.16 17.94 3.53
N MET A 126 -1.73 16.80 3.13
CA MET A 126 -1.93 15.65 4.02
C MET A 126 -0.60 15.02 4.43
N PRO A 127 -0.32 14.84 5.74
CA PRO A 127 0.94 14.27 6.19
C PRO A 127 1.17 12.83 5.71
N LEU A 128 0.13 12.00 5.67
CA LEU A 128 0.17 10.66 5.11
C LEU A 128 0.00 10.74 3.60
N LYS A 129 1.00 10.26 2.86
CA LYS A 129 1.06 10.33 1.39
C LYS A 129 0.57 9.05 0.74
N ARG A 130 0.95 7.92 1.32
CA ARG A 130 0.64 6.60 0.78
C ARG A 130 0.48 5.60 1.91
N ALA A 131 -0.43 4.66 1.73
CA ALA A 131 -0.52 3.44 2.52
C ALA A 131 -0.74 2.23 1.61
N ASP A 132 0.03 1.17 1.81
CA ASP A 132 -0.14 -0.11 1.14
C ASP A 132 -0.42 -1.19 2.18
N VAL A 133 -1.45 -1.99 1.97
CA VAL A 133 -1.80 -3.14 2.81
C VAL A 133 -1.71 -4.37 1.94
N VAL A 134 -0.75 -5.24 2.23
CA VAL A 134 -0.56 -6.50 1.49
C VAL A 134 -1.23 -7.60 2.28
N LEU A 135 -2.24 -8.22 1.70
CA LEU A 135 -2.90 -9.41 2.21
C LEU A 135 -2.36 -10.66 1.53
N GLN A 136 -2.23 -11.73 2.30
CA GLN A 136 -2.04 -13.08 1.82
C GLN A 136 -3.38 -13.82 1.85
N PRO A 137 -3.95 -14.16 0.69
CA PRO A 137 -5.17 -14.94 0.61
C PRO A 137 -5.02 -16.28 1.30
N ASN A 138 -6.00 -16.63 2.14
CA ASN A 138 -6.08 -17.97 2.73
C ASN A 138 -7.50 -18.51 2.55
N PRO A 139 -7.72 -19.36 1.54
CA PRO A 139 -9.06 -19.84 1.19
C PRO A 139 -9.68 -20.74 2.28
N SER A 140 -8.92 -21.20 3.26
CA SER A 140 -9.37 -22.15 4.28
C SER A 140 -9.82 -21.51 5.59
N VAL A 141 -9.46 -20.26 5.86
CA VAL A 141 -9.78 -19.60 7.15
C VAL A 141 -10.23 -18.16 6.91
N SER A 142 -9.28 -17.28 6.63
CA SER A 142 -9.47 -15.86 6.37
C SER A 142 -8.17 -15.30 5.82
N ASP A 143 -8.27 -14.30 4.95
CA ASP A 143 -7.09 -13.57 4.47
C ASP A 143 -6.32 -12.97 5.66
N LYS A 144 -5.00 -13.00 5.56
CA LYS A 144 -4.10 -12.48 6.60
C LYS A 144 -3.37 -11.26 6.08
N VAL A 145 -3.16 -10.24 6.92
CA VAL A 145 -2.23 -9.17 6.57
C VAL A 145 -0.83 -9.76 6.61
N ARG A 146 -0.07 -9.54 5.54
CA ARG A 146 1.35 -9.88 5.46
C ARG A 146 2.19 -8.69 5.90
N SER A 147 1.89 -7.51 5.36
CA SER A 147 2.64 -6.30 5.66
C SER A 147 1.83 -5.05 5.41
N ILE A 148 2.23 -3.97 6.07
CA ILE A 148 1.71 -2.63 5.88
C ILE A 148 2.88 -1.68 5.62
N TYR A 149 2.78 -0.88 4.57
CA TYR A 149 3.77 0.14 4.25
C TYR A 149 3.11 1.51 4.23
N LEU A 150 3.70 2.51 4.88
CA LEU A 150 3.20 3.88 4.88
C LEU A 150 4.31 4.86 4.51
N GLU A 151 3.96 5.89 3.75
CA GLU A 151 4.84 7.03 3.49
C GLU A 151 4.23 8.30 4.06
N LYS A 152 5.02 9.05 4.84
CA LYS A 152 4.61 10.33 5.42
C LYS A 152 5.60 11.42 5.03
N ALA A 153 5.09 12.62 4.80
CA ALA A 153 5.91 13.80 4.56
C ALA A 153 5.24 15.03 5.17
N PHE A 154 5.95 15.74 6.03
CA PHE A 154 5.47 16.93 6.73
C PHE A 154 6.63 17.83 7.15
N SER A 155 6.36 19.11 7.41
CA SER A 155 7.39 20.06 7.85
C SER A 155 7.27 20.37 9.34
N ILE A 156 8.41 20.49 10.02
CA ILE A 156 8.54 21.00 11.38
C ILE A 156 9.48 22.22 11.32
N GLY A 157 8.90 23.43 11.43
CA GLY A 157 9.65 24.66 11.13
C GLY A 157 10.21 24.62 9.71
N ASP A 158 11.51 24.87 9.56
CA ASP A 158 12.21 24.85 8.27
C ASP A 158 12.73 23.45 7.89
N THR A 159 12.36 22.41 8.64
CA THR A 159 12.80 21.03 8.39
C THR A 159 11.70 20.22 7.75
N LEU A 160 11.94 19.73 6.53
CA LEU A 160 11.11 18.70 5.92
C LEU A 160 11.46 17.34 6.53
N VAL A 161 10.45 16.62 7.00
CA VAL A 161 10.55 15.27 7.55
C VAL A 161 9.83 14.32 6.60
N GLN A 162 10.54 13.29 6.16
CA GLN A 162 9.98 12.17 5.40
C GLN A 162 10.13 10.89 6.19
N GLU A 163 9.07 10.09 6.26
CA GLU A 163 9.06 8.82 6.97
C GLU A 163 8.58 7.71 6.03
N LYS A 164 9.31 6.60 6.04
CA LYS A 164 8.90 5.33 5.45
C LYS A 164 8.71 4.35 6.60
N LEU A 165 7.48 3.92 6.78
CA LEU A 165 7.04 3.04 7.86
C LEU A 165 6.75 1.68 7.26
N PHE A 166 7.33 0.62 7.79
CA PHE A 166 7.09 -0.74 7.33
C PHE A 166 6.74 -1.62 8.51
N TRP A 167 5.60 -2.30 8.43
CA TRP A 167 5.12 -3.26 9.41
C TRP A 167 5.14 -4.63 8.76
N ASN A 168 5.88 -5.57 9.34
CA ASN A 168 5.89 -6.97 8.95
C ASN A 168 5.14 -7.78 10.01
N ASP A 169 4.00 -8.35 9.60
CA ASP A 169 3.06 -8.98 10.51
C ASP A 169 3.73 -10.10 11.32
N GLY A 170 3.57 -10.08 12.65
CA GLY A 170 4.18 -11.08 13.52
C GLY A 170 5.72 -11.03 13.66
N HIS A 171 6.43 -10.15 12.96
CA HIS A 171 7.90 -10.14 12.94
C HIS A 171 8.54 -8.88 13.55
N TYR A 172 8.36 -7.75 12.88
CA TYR A 172 9.03 -6.50 13.21
C TYR A 172 8.30 -5.29 12.60
N TYR A 173 8.60 -4.10 13.09
CA TYR A 173 8.33 -2.87 12.36
C TYR A 173 9.58 -2.01 12.23
N GLN A 174 9.59 -1.17 11.19
CA GLN A 174 10.70 -0.29 10.87
C GLN A 174 10.21 1.10 10.52
N ILE A 175 10.93 2.11 11.00
CA ILE A 175 10.73 3.53 10.71
C ILE A 175 12.04 4.06 10.15
N ILE A 176 12.05 4.41 8.87
CA ILE A 176 13.13 5.16 8.24
C ILE A 176 12.70 6.61 8.18
N ARG A 177 13.46 7.51 8.81
CA ARG A 177 13.18 8.94 8.84
C ARG A 177 14.33 9.72 8.21
N THR A 178 13.99 10.56 7.24
CA THR A 178 14.91 11.51 6.62
C THR A 178 14.49 12.92 7.00
N LYS A 179 15.45 13.72 7.48
CA LYS A 179 15.25 15.15 7.82
C LYS A 179 16.11 16.01 6.91
N SER A 180 15.53 17.02 6.29
CA SER A 180 16.20 17.96 5.40
C SER A 180 15.87 19.39 5.80
N ALA A 181 16.86 20.20 6.16
CA ALA A 181 16.68 21.60 6.54
C ALA A 181 17.38 22.52 5.53
N GLY A 182 16.59 23.24 4.72
CA GLY A 182 17.12 24.12 3.66
C GLY A 182 18.07 23.40 2.70
N ALA A 183 19.28 23.96 2.52
CA ALA A 183 20.31 23.42 1.61
C ALA A 183 21.28 22.42 2.27
N SER A 184 21.03 21.99 3.51
CA SER A 184 21.88 21.00 4.19
C SER A 184 21.66 19.59 3.64
N ASN A 185 22.69 18.73 3.76
CA ASN A 185 22.56 17.33 3.38
C ASN A 185 21.49 16.64 4.25
N PRO A 186 20.59 15.84 3.65
CA PRO A 186 19.59 15.10 4.40
C PRO A 186 20.23 14.15 5.42
N ILE A 187 19.70 14.14 6.65
CA ILE A 187 20.10 13.20 7.70
C ILE A 187 19.08 12.08 7.77
N GLN A 188 19.52 10.85 7.54
CA GLN A 188 18.70 9.66 7.66
C GLN A 188 18.94 8.96 9.01
N SER A 189 17.86 8.48 9.59
CA SER A 189 17.86 7.61 10.76
C SER A 189 16.92 6.44 10.52
N THR A 190 17.23 5.29 11.09
CA THR A 190 16.44 4.07 10.99
C THR A 190 16.23 3.51 12.39
N LEU A 191 14.99 3.11 12.65
CA LEU A 191 14.57 2.43 13.85
C LEU A 191 13.91 1.12 13.42
N LYS A 192 14.40 -0.03 13.88
CA LYS A 192 13.77 -1.34 13.67
C LYS A 192 13.48 -1.96 15.03
N VAL A 193 12.25 -2.40 15.24
CA VAL A 193 11.80 -3.05 16.47
C VAL A 193 11.35 -4.45 16.14
N VAL A 194 11.97 -5.44 16.77
CA VAL A 194 11.81 -6.86 16.47
C VAL A 194 11.28 -7.58 17.71
N TRP A 195 10.24 -8.41 17.53
CA TRP A 195 9.69 -9.27 18.58
C TRP A 195 9.63 -10.75 18.16
N ASP A 196 9.88 -11.07 16.89
CA ASP A 196 10.09 -12.45 16.45
C ASP A 196 11.53 -12.89 16.72
N PRO A 197 11.75 -13.99 17.48
CA PRO A 197 13.09 -14.52 17.73
C PRO A 197 13.78 -15.11 16.48
N THR A 198 13.09 -15.29 15.35
CA THR A 198 13.68 -15.86 14.12
C THR A 198 14.26 -14.84 13.14
N GLU A 199 14.10 -13.54 13.43
CA GLU A 199 14.49 -12.40 12.60
C GLU A 199 15.94 -11.90 12.85
#